data_AF-A0A6N2NB73-F1
#
_entry.id   AF-A0A6N2NB73-F1
#
_cell.length_a   1.000
_cell.length_b   1.000
_cell.length_c   1.000
_cell.angle_alpha   90.00
_cell.angle_beta   90.00
_cell.angle_gamma   90.00
#
_symmetry.space_group_name_H-M   'P 1'
#
loop_
_entity.id
_entity.type
_entity.pdbx_description
1 polymer ?
#
loop_
_entity_poly.entity_id
_entity_poly.type
_entity_poly.pdbx_seq_one_letter_code
_entity_poly.pdbx_strand_id
1 'polypeptide(L)'
;METVVIQPSIAVLISLVIAIKAYKRKSLDVTGAVAGFIVMTLHLAISYRFGAVLLVFFFTSSKLTKVGEDKKRSIDAEFKEGGQRNWMQVLSNSGIASVLALVVWILAGWEDKCLDGKESAVITSLIGGIIGHYSCCNGDTWSSELGVLSDAQPRLITTFKGYKWWCHISRSSSSCSSRECYRACIRAHRIFHNEMCV
;
A
#
# COMPACT_ATOMS: atom_id res chain seq x y z
N MET A 1 -0.19 2.24 34.87
CA MET A 1 0.26 0.85 34.63
C MET A 1 -0.75 0.06 33.80
N GLU A 2 -2.05 0.20 34.05
CA GLU A 2 -3.08 -0.56 33.31
C GLU A 2 -3.05 -0.30 31.79
N THR A 3 -2.95 0.95 31.35
CA THR A 3 -2.89 1.31 29.92
C THR A 3 -1.67 0.72 29.18
N VAL A 4 -0.53 0.62 29.87
CA VAL A 4 0.75 0.12 29.33
C VAL A 4 0.69 -1.36 29.00
N VAL A 5 -0.19 -2.13 29.65
CA VAL A 5 -0.33 -3.57 29.43
C VAL A 5 -1.57 -3.88 28.58
N ILE A 6 -2.68 -3.16 28.81
CA ILE A 6 -3.96 -3.42 28.14
C ILE A 6 -3.87 -3.13 26.64
N GLN A 7 -3.40 -1.95 26.24
CA GLN A 7 -3.43 -1.58 24.83
C GLN A 7 -2.46 -2.41 23.96
N PRO A 8 -1.23 -2.75 24.37
CA PRO A 8 -0.39 -3.66 23.60
C PRO A 8 -0.97 -5.07 23.52
N SER A 9 -1.65 -5.53 24.58
CA SER A 9 -2.34 -6.83 24.59
C SER A 9 -3.50 -6.85 23.59
N ILE A 10 -4.32 -5.79 23.58
CA ILE A 10 -5.39 -5.60 22.58
C ILE A 10 -4.80 -5.51 21.17
N ALA A 11 -3.70 -4.77 21.00
CA ALA A 11 -3.00 -4.62 19.73
C ALA A 11 -2.54 -5.97 19.16
N VAL A 12 -1.94 -6.83 20.00
CA VAL A 12 -1.52 -8.19 19.61
C VAL A 12 -2.72 -9.02 19.19
N LEU A 13 -3.79 -9.04 19.97
CA LEU A 13 -4.99 -9.84 19.67
C LEU A 13 -5.63 -9.40 18.35
N ILE A 14 -5.84 -8.10 18.16
CA ILE A 14 -6.42 -7.55 16.93
C ILE A 14 -5.52 -7.85 15.73
N SER A 15 -4.21 -7.58 15.87
CA SER A 15 -3.25 -7.80 14.79
C SER A 15 -3.19 -9.26 14.37
N LEU A 16 -3.24 -10.19 15.33
CA LEU A 16 -3.23 -11.63 15.06
C LEU A 16 -4.47 -12.04 14.26
N VAL A 17 -5.66 -11.61 14.69
CA VAL A 17 -6.92 -11.91 13.98
C VAL A 17 -6.87 -11.36 12.55
N ILE A 18 -6.33 -10.16 12.36
CA ILE A 18 -6.24 -9.53 11.05
C ILE A 18 -5.22 -10.24 10.16
N ALA A 19 -4.04 -10.60 10.67
CA ALA A 19 -3.02 -11.35 9.94
C ALA A 19 -3.55 -12.72 9.47
N ILE A 20 -4.24 -13.46 10.36
CA ILE A 20 -4.86 -14.74 10.01
C ILE A 20 -5.93 -14.55 8.92
N LYS A 21 -6.79 -13.53 9.05
CA LYS A 21 -7.81 -13.23 8.03
C LYS A 21 -7.18 -12.80 6.70
N ALA A 22 -6.12 -12.01 6.73
CA ALA A 22 -5.40 -11.54 5.55
C ALA A 22 -4.76 -12.71 4.78
N TYR A 23 -4.13 -13.63 5.49
CA TYR A 23 -3.55 -14.86 4.93
C TYR A 23 -4.65 -15.76 4.34
N LYS A 24 -5.72 -16.05 5.11
CA LYS A 24 -6.85 -16.87 4.63
C LYS A 24 -7.55 -16.28 3.40
N ARG A 25 -7.59 -14.95 3.29
CA ARG A 25 -8.15 -14.23 2.14
C ARG A 25 -7.17 -14.08 0.96
N LYS A 26 -5.98 -14.68 1.05
CA LYS A 26 -4.86 -14.59 0.08
C LYS A 26 -4.41 -13.16 -0.22
N SER A 27 -4.68 -12.21 0.69
CA SER A 27 -4.23 -10.82 0.54
C SER A 27 -2.75 -10.66 0.89
N LEU A 28 -2.25 -11.49 1.80
CA LEU A 28 -0.84 -11.58 2.19
C LEU A 28 -0.37 -13.03 2.05
N ASP A 29 0.89 -13.22 1.69
CA ASP A 29 1.53 -14.53 1.86
C ASP A 29 1.92 -14.76 3.33
N VAL A 30 2.52 -15.91 3.66
CA VAL A 30 2.92 -16.23 5.04
C VAL A 30 3.89 -15.20 5.60
N THR A 31 4.88 -14.79 4.81
CA THR A 31 5.90 -13.82 5.23
C THR A 31 5.31 -12.42 5.42
N GLY A 32 4.41 -12.02 4.52
CA GLY A 32 3.66 -10.78 4.58
C GLY A 32 2.71 -10.75 5.77
N ALA A 33 2.08 -11.88 6.12
CA ALA A 33 1.21 -11.97 7.29
C ALA A 33 1.99 -11.80 8.60
N VAL A 34 3.19 -12.39 8.70
CA VAL A 34 4.08 -12.19 9.87
C VAL A 34 4.57 -10.74 9.96
N ALA A 35 5.05 -10.17 8.85
CA ALA A 35 5.47 -8.76 8.82
C ALA A 35 4.30 -7.82 9.14
N GLY A 36 3.13 -8.07 8.57
CA GLY A 36 1.91 -7.30 8.79
C GLY A 36 1.43 -7.39 10.24
N PHE A 37 1.56 -8.54 10.88
CA PHE A 37 1.28 -8.70 12.31
C PHE A 37 2.17 -7.80 13.17
N ILE A 38 3.49 -7.79 12.91
CA ILE A 38 4.46 -6.97 13.66
C ILE A 38 4.16 -5.48 13.47
N VAL A 39 4.01 -5.05 12.21
CA VAL A 39 3.74 -3.64 11.87
C VAL A 39 2.40 -3.17 12.46
N MET A 40 1.34 -3.98 12.35
CA MET A 40 0.02 -3.64 12.88
C MET A 40 0.04 -3.55 14.41
N THR A 41 0.73 -4.49 15.06
CA THR A 41 0.87 -4.50 16.53
C THR A 41 1.60 -3.25 16.99
N LEU A 42 2.70 -2.87 16.32
CA LEU A 42 3.45 -1.66 16.63
C LEU A 42 2.58 -0.40 16.51
N HIS A 43 1.84 -0.25 15.41
CA HIS A 43 1.00 0.93 15.21
C HIS A 43 -0.13 1.02 16.23
N LEU A 44 -0.85 -0.08 16.47
CA LEU A 44 -1.94 -0.13 17.45
C LEU A 44 -1.44 0.00 18.89
N ALA A 45 -0.25 -0.52 19.21
CA ALA A 45 0.34 -0.37 20.53
C ALA A 45 0.71 1.09 20.80
N ILE A 46 1.20 1.83 19.81
CA ILE A 46 1.54 3.25 19.96
C ILE A 46 0.29 4.14 20.02
N SER A 47 -0.61 4.03 19.05
CA SER A 47 -1.87 4.77 19.03
C SER A 47 -2.91 4.06 18.17
N TYR A 48 -4.14 3.95 18.67
CA TYR A 48 -5.25 3.41 17.88
C TYR A 48 -5.47 4.18 16.57
N ARG A 49 -5.13 5.48 16.52
CA ARG A 49 -5.24 6.31 15.31
C ARG A 49 -4.27 5.84 14.24
N PHE A 50 -3.02 5.53 14.59
CA PHE A 50 -2.02 5.03 13.65
C PHE A 50 -2.41 3.65 13.13
N GLY A 51 -2.91 2.78 14.00
CA GLY A 51 -3.48 1.50 13.59
C GLY A 51 -4.68 1.68 12.64
N ALA A 52 -5.58 2.63 12.91
CA ALA A 52 -6.73 2.90 12.05
C ALA A 52 -6.31 3.36 10.65
N VAL A 53 -5.32 4.26 10.53
CA VAL A 53 -4.79 4.71 9.23
C VAL A 53 -4.21 3.53 8.44
N LEU A 54 -3.38 2.71 9.07
CA LEU A 54 -2.81 1.50 8.45
C LEU A 54 -3.91 0.52 8.03
N LEU A 55 -4.95 0.33 8.84
CA LEU A 55 -6.09 -0.53 8.51
C LEU A 55 -6.88 -0.02 7.32
N VAL A 56 -7.13 1.29 7.24
CA VAL A 56 -7.79 1.90 6.08
C VAL A 56 -6.97 1.65 4.82
N PHE A 57 -5.65 1.91 4.85
CA PHE A 57 -4.75 1.57 3.75
C PHE A 57 -4.87 0.10 3.34
N PHE A 58 -4.75 -0.82 4.31
CA PHE A 58 -4.77 -2.25 4.04
C PHE A 58 -6.09 -2.72 3.44
N PHE A 59 -7.22 -2.40 4.09
CA PHE A 59 -8.54 -2.89 3.66
C PHE A 59 -8.99 -2.30 2.32
N THR A 60 -8.80 -1.00 2.12
CA THR A 60 -9.18 -0.35 0.85
C THR A 60 -8.36 -0.92 -0.31
N SER A 61 -7.04 -1.02 -0.13
CA SER A 61 -6.12 -1.59 -1.11
C SER A 61 -6.42 -3.06 -1.39
N SER A 62 -6.68 -3.88 -0.37
CA SER A 62 -7.04 -5.29 -0.57
C SER A 62 -8.39 -5.47 -1.26
N LYS A 63 -9.35 -4.56 -1.03
CA LYS A 63 -10.63 -4.57 -1.75
C LYS A 63 -10.44 -4.23 -3.22
N LEU A 64 -9.64 -3.20 -3.52
CA LEU A 64 -9.34 -2.80 -4.90
C LEU A 64 -8.61 -3.91 -5.67
N THR A 65 -7.63 -4.57 -5.05
CA THR A 65 -6.95 -5.71 -5.68
C THR A 65 -7.91 -6.84 -6.07
N LYS A 66 -8.95 -7.10 -5.27
CA LYS A 66 -9.98 -8.09 -5.61
C LYS A 66 -10.92 -7.64 -6.71
N VAL A 67 -11.21 -6.34 -6.82
CA VAL A 67 -12.05 -5.82 -7.90
C VAL A 67 -11.32 -5.88 -9.25
N GLY A 68 -10.00 -5.65 -9.25
CA GLY A 68 -9.15 -5.72 -10.45
C GLY A 68 -8.72 -7.13 -10.85
N GLU A 69 -9.03 -8.14 -10.05
CA GLU A 69 -8.50 -9.51 -10.15
C GLU A 69 -8.85 -10.21 -11.47
N ASP A 70 -10.12 -10.22 -11.88
CA ASP A 70 -10.56 -10.90 -13.11
C ASP A 70 -9.86 -10.34 -14.36
N LYS A 71 -9.71 -9.01 -14.39
CA LYS A 71 -9.06 -8.33 -15.52
C LYS A 71 -7.56 -8.61 -15.52
N LYS A 72 -6.91 -8.55 -14.35
CA LYS A 72 -5.48 -8.86 -14.20
C LYS A 72 -5.19 -10.32 -14.56
N ARG A 73 -6.05 -11.27 -14.19
CA ARG A 73 -5.90 -12.69 -14.57
C ARG A 73 -5.86 -12.91 -16.08
N SER A 74 -6.64 -12.14 -16.85
CA SER A 74 -6.65 -12.24 -18.33
C SER A 74 -5.43 -11.60 -19.01
N ILE A 75 -4.65 -10.82 -18.26
CA ILE A 75 -3.62 -9.92 -18.80
C ILE A 75 -2.21 -10.32 -18.32
N ASP A 76 -2.10 -10.82 -17.09
CA ASP A 76 -0.84 -11.13 -16.40
C ASP A 76 -0.68 -12.65 -16.26
N ALA A 77 0.35 -13.20 -16.90
CA ALA A 77 0.65 -14.63 -16.86
C ALA A 77 1.15 -15.10 -15.48
N GLU A 78 1.65 -14.17 -14.65
CA GLU A 78 2.15 -14.43 -13.29
C GLU A 78 1.16 -14.00 -12.21
N PHE A 79 -0.13 -13.95 -12.55
CA PHE A 79 -1.18 -13.47 -11.65
C PHE A 79 -1.24 -14.27 -10.34
N LYS A 80 -1.13 -13.57 -9.20
CA LYS A 80 -1.34 -14.13 -7.86
C LYS A 80 -2.74 -13.78 -7.35
N GLU A 81 -3.54 -14.80 -7.07
CA GLU A 81 -4.88 -14.67 -6.51
C GLU A 81 -4.86 -13.86 -5.21
N GLY A 82 -5.67 -12.80 -5.13
CA GLY A 82 -5.73 -11.89 -3.99
C GLY A 82 -4.51 -10.96 -3.80
N GLY A 83 -3.52 -10.99 -4.70
CA GLY A 83 -2.35 -10.10 -4.69
C GLY A 83 -1.21 -10.49 -3.75
N GLN A 84 -1.40 -11.46 -2.85
CA GLN A 84 -0.39 -12.10 -1.98
C GLN A 84 0.88 -11.28 -1.72
N ARG A 85 0.75 -10.16 -1.01
CA ARG A 85 1.89 -9.28 -0.74
C ARG A 85 2.88 -9.97 0.22
N ASN A 86 4.16 -9.86 -0.10
CA ASN A 86 5.25 -10.44 0.69
C ASN A 86 5.71 -9.49 1.81
N TRP A 87 6.60 -10.00 2.68
CA TRP A 87 7.17 -9.19 3.78
C TRP A 87 7.86 -7.92 3.30
N MET A 88 8.57 -7.98 2.16
CA MET A 88 9.31 -6.85 1.60
C MET A 88 8.36 -5.73 1.18
N GLN A 89 7.27 -6.05 0.49
CA GLN A 89 6.22 -5.08 0.14
C GLN A 89 5.54 -4.48 1.38
N VAL A 90 5.31 -5.28 2.42
CA VAL A 90 4.75 -4.77 3.68
C VAL A 90 5.71 -3.78 4.34
N LEU A 91 7.01 -4.10 4.41
CA LEU A 91 8.02 -3.21 4.98
C LEU A 91 8.26 -1.96 4.13
N SER A 92 8.28 -2.07 2.81
CA SER A 92 8.39 -0.89 1.93
C SER A 92 7.21 0.07 2.14
N ASN A 93 5.99 -0.46 2.28
CA ASN A 93 4.80 0.36 2.46
C ASN A 93 4.63 0.90 3.88
N SER A 94 5.27 0.31 4.89
CA SER A 94 4.96 0.62 6.29
C SER A 94 6.18 0.98 7.14
N GLY A 95 7.40 0.78 6.64
CA GLY A 95 8.64 0.93 7.40
C GLY A 95 8.88 2.35 7.85
N ILE A 96 8.82 3.32 6.93
CA ILE A 96 8.98 4.75 7.26
C ILE A 96 7.91 5.20 8.25
N ALA A 97 6.64 4.84 7.99
CA ALA A 97 5.55 5.14 8.93
C ALA A 97 5.76 4.51 10.32
N SER A 98 6.31 3.29 10.39
CA SER A 98 6.64 2.63 11.66
C SER A 98 7.72 3.39 12.43
N VAL A 99 8.77 3.85 11.73
CA VAL A 99 9.84 4.66 12.34
C VAL A 99 9.27 5.99 12.84
N LEU A 100 8.46 6.68 12.03
CA LEU A 100 7.81 7.93 12.45
C LEU A 100 6.90 7.72 13.66
N ALA A 101 6.12 6.64 13.69
CA ALA A 101 5.27 6.30 14.84
C ALA A 101 6.09 6.06 16.12
N LEU A 102 7.22 5.36 16.02
CA LEU A 102 8.14 5.15 17.15
C LEU A 102 8.75 6.48 17.63
N VAL A 103 9.12 7.39 16.74
CA VAL A 103 9.62 8.71 17.11
C VAL A 103 8.54 9.51 17.84
N VAL A 104 7.28 9.47 17.36
CA VAL A 104 6.16 10.09 18.08
C VAL A 104 6.00 9.49 19.48
N TRP A 105 6.06 8.17 19.60
CA TRP A 105 5.98 7.49 20.90
C TRP A 105 7.11 7.89 21.86
N ILE A 106 8.35 8.04 21.37
CA ILE A 106 9.48 8.48 22.19
C ILE A 106 9.30 9.92 22.69
N LEU A 107 8.75 10.81 21.84
CA LEU A 107 8.62 12.24 22.17
C LEU A 107 7.37 12.58 22.98
N ALA A 108 6.25 11.89 22.72
CA ALA A 108 4.95 12.16 23.33
C ALA A 108 4.52 11.10 24.36
N GLY A 109 5.27 9.99 24.46
CA GLY A 109 4.88 8.85 25.26
C GLY A 109 3.57 8.24 24.76
N TRP A 110 2.66 8.01 25.70
CA TRP A 110 1.33 7.44 25.47
C TRP A 110 0.23 8.50 25.37
N GLU A 111 0.60 9.78 25.28
CA GLU A 111 -0.37 10.85 25.08
C GLU A 111 -0.78 10.92 23.60
N ASP A 112 -2.05 10.60 23.33
CA ASP A 112 -2.63 10.66 21.99
C ASP A 112 -2.96 12.12 21.64
N LYS A 113 -1.94 12.87 21.17
CA LYS A 113 -2.09 14.28 20.80
C LYS A 113 -2.84 14.45 19.49
N CYS A 114 -3.72 15.43 19.44
CA CYS A 114 -4.40 15.84 18.20
C CYS A 114 -3.46 16.64 17.30
N LEU A 115 -3.85 16.79 16.03
CA LEU A 115 -3.17 17.68 15.08
C LEU A 115 -3.37 19.13 15.52
N ASP A 116 -2.50 19.61 16.41
CA ASP A 116 -2.48 21.00 16.84
C ASP A 116 -1.10 21.62 16.54
N GLY A 117 -1.08 22.54 15.58
CA GLY A 117 0.14 23.24 15.18
C GLY A 117 0.63 24.24 16.22
N LYS A 118 -0.21 24.62 17.21
CA LYS A 118 0.14 25.64 18.22
C LYS A 118 0.84 25.06 19.44
N GLU A 119 0.51 23.83 19.84
CA GLU A 119 1.15 23.17 20.98
C GLU A 119 2.48 22.50 20.62
N SER A 120 2.55 21.78 19.49
CA SER A 120 3.78 21.14 19.07
C SER A 120 3.85 20.96 17.56
N ALA A 121 4.54 21.88 16.89
CA ALA A 121 4.77 21.81 15.44
C ALA A 121 5.49 20.51 15.02
N VAL A 122 6.39 19.99 15.86
CA VAL A 122 7.18 18.77 15.57
C VAL A 122 6.30 17.52 15.57
N ILE A 123 5.51 17.30 16.63
CA ILE A 123 4.64 16.13 16.74
C ILE A 123 3.58 16.16 15.62
N THR A 124 2.97 17.32 15.39
CA THR A 124 1.99 17.51 14.31
C THR A 124 2.60 17.22 12.94
N SER A 125 3.85 17.63 12.69
CA SER A 125 4.56 17.31 11.44
C SER A 125 4.84 15.81 11.29
N LEU A 126 5.21 15.12 12.37
CA LEU A 126 5.44 13.67 12.35
C LEU A 126 4.16 12.88 12.07
N ILE A 127 3.05 13.25 12.74
CA ILE A 127 1.73 12.65 12.49
C ILE A 127 1.30 12.92 11.03
N GLY A 128 1.49 14.14 10.54
CA GLY A 128 1.28 14.50 9.14
C GLY A 128 2.13 13.65 8.19
N GLY A 129 3.37 13.36 8.54
CA GLY A 129 4.26 12.46 7.81
C GLY A 129 3.74 11.03 7.73
N ILE A 130 3.20 10.47 8.82
CA ILE A 130 2.59 9.14 8.82
C ILE A 130 1.37 9.10 7.89
N ILE A 131 0.49 10.09 7.98
CA ILE A 131 -0.71 10.19 7.13
C ILE A 131 -0.31 10.37 5.67
N GLY A 132 0.66 11.25 5.38
CA GLY A 132 1.18 11.49 4.05
C GLY A 132 1.82 10.25 3.43
N HIS A 133 2.60 9.49 4.22
CA HIS A 133 3.22 8.24 3.80
C HIS A 133 2.16 7.21 3.37
N TYR A 134 1.16 6.93 4.22
CA TYR A 134 0.09 6.00 3.85
C TYR A 134 -0.78 6.51 2.69
N SER A 135 -0.94 7.83 2.55
CA SER A 135 -1.61 8.43 1.40
C SER A 135 -0.84 8.19 0.10
N CYS A 136 0.49 8.30 0.14
CA CYS A 136 1.37 7.98 -0.99
C CYS A 136 1.30 6.50 -1.37
N CYS A 137 1.42 5.59 -0.40
CA CYS A 137 1.31 4.15 -0.63
C CYS A 137 -0.08 3.74 -1.15
N ASN A 138 -1.16 4.40 -0.67
CA ASN A 138 -2.50 4.23 -1.24
C ASN A 138 -2.52 4.66 -2.70
N GLY A 139 -1.95 5.82 -3.04
CA GLY A 139 -1.88 6.31 -4.43
C GLY A 139 -1.19 5.32 -5.36
N ASP A 140 -0.03 4.79 -4.95
CA ASP A 140 0.70 3.78 -5.71
C ASP A 140 -0.15 2.52 -5.95
N THR A 141 -0.68 1.94 -4.87
CA THR A 141 -1.48 0.72 -4.98
C THR A 141 -2.75 0.94 -5.79
N TRP A 142 -3.52 1.98 -5.49
CA TRP A 142 -4.80 2.26 -6.14
C TRP A 142 -4.63 2.57 -7.63
N SER A 143 -3.55 3.28 -8.01
CA SER A 143 -3.28 3.59 -9.41
C SER A 143 -3.06 2.33 -10.25
N SER A 144 -2.36 1.33 -9.69
CA SER A 144 -2.10 0.06 -10.36
C SER A 144 -3.32 -0.87 -10.41
N GLU A 145 -4.22 -0.77 -9.42
CA GLU A 145 -5.43 -1.58 -9.34
C GLU A 145 -6.59 -0.99 -10.16
N LEU A 146 -6.83 0.32 -10.06
CA LEU A 146 -7.88 1.01 -10.82
C LEU A 146 -7.46 1.30 -12.25
N GLY A 147 -6.17 1.55 -12.49
CA GLY A 147 -5.66 1.82 -13.83
C GLY A 147 -5.96 0.68 -14.81
N VAL A 148 -5.91 -0.58 -14.35
CA VAL A 148 -6.12 -1.76 -15.21
C VAL A 148 -7.55 -1.91 -15.69
N LEU A 149 -8.47 -1.24 -15.00
CA LEU A 149 -9.88 -1.21 -15.31
C LEU A 149 -10.24 -0.06 -16.26
N SER A 150 -9.31 0.88 -16.50
CA SER A 150 -9.55 2.02 -17.38
C SER A 150 -9.39 1.64 -18.85
N ASP A 151 -10.40 1.95 -19.66
CA ASP A 151 -10.33 1.83 -21.13
C ASP A 151 -9.70 3.07 -21.80
N ALA A 152 -9.44 4.15 -21.03
CA ALA A 152 -8.86 5.38 -21.56
C ALA A 152 -7.36 5.21 -21.87
N GLN A 153 -6.89 5.86 -22.94
CA GLN A 153 -5.47 5.82 -23.28
C GLN A 153 -4.62 6.52 -22.21
N PRO A 154 -3.55 5.89 -21.70
CA PRO A 154 -2.64 6.53 -20.75
C PRO A 154 -1.98 7.76 -21.38
N ARG A 155 -1.95 8.85 -20.63
CA ARG A 155 -1.29 10.10 -21.03
C ARG A 155 -0.13 10.36 -20.10
N LEU A 156 0.99 10.80 -20.66
CA LEU A 156 2.16 11.15 -19.88
C LEU A 156 1.90 12.47 -19.14
N ILE A 157 2.02 12.51 -17.81
CA ILE A 157 1.66 13.70 -17.01
C ILE A 157 2.50 14.93 -17.40
N THR A 158 3.76 14.74 -17.80
CA THR A 158 4.67 15.84 -18.16
C THR A 158 4.34 16.51 -19.49
N THR A 159 3.70 15.80 -20.42
CA THR A 159 3.42 16.33 -21.78
C THR A 159 1.94 16.33 -22.13
N PHE A 160 1.11 15.69 -21.32
CA PHE A 160 -0.30 15.37 -21.55
C PHE A 160 -0.58 14.65 -22.88
N LYS A 161 0.45 14.16 -23.57
CA LYS A 161 0.33 13.40 -24.81
C LYS A 161 -0.03 11.95 -24.51
N GLY A 162 -0.90 11.38 -25.34
CA GLY A 162 -1.20 9.94 -25.29
C GLY A 162 0.06 9.13 -25.59
N TYR A 163 0.38 8.18 -24.71
CA TYR A 163 1.56 7.33 -24.88
C TYR A 163 1.24 6.19 -25.86
N LYS A 164 1.72 6.32 -27.11
CA LYS A 164 1.59 5.35 -28.22
C LYS A 164 2.85 4.51 -28.43
N TRP A 165 3.60 4.19 -27.37
CA TRP A 165 4.97 3.67 -27.55
C TRP A 165 5.02 2.24 -28.09
N TRP A 166 3.99 1.41 -27.84
CA TRP A 166 4.03 0.01 -28.26
C TRP A 166 3.55 -0.27 -29.69
N CYS A 167 3.06 0.74 -30.42
CA CYS A 167 2.86 0.62 -31.88
C CYS A 167 4.18 0.61 -32.66
N HIS A 168 5.31 0.97 -32.04
CA HIS A 168 6.61 1.04 -32.73
C HIS A 168 7.42 -0.27 -32.64
N ILE A 169 7.10 -1.16 -31.69
CA ILE A 169 7.80 -2.46 -31.51
C ILE A 169 7.04 -3.60 -32.22
N SER A 170 5.72 -3.53 -32.31
CA SER A 170 4.93 -4.44 -33.16
C SER A 170 4.77 -3.81 -34.56
N ARG A 171 5.38 -4.41 -35.59
CA ARG A 171 5.17 -4.05 -37.01
C ARG A 171 3.75 -4.42 -37.48
N SER A 172 2.72 -3.92 -36.80
CA SER A 172 1.31 -4.12 -37.13
C SER A 172 0.52 -2.91 -36.66
N SER A 173 0.47 -1.89 -37.52
CA SER A 173 -0.10 -0.57 -37.26
C SER A 173 -1.63 -0.51 -37.24
N SER A 174 -2.34 -1.61 -37.48
CA SER A 174 -3.79 -1.59 -37.71
C SER A 174 -4.66 -1.96 -36.51
N SER A 175 -4.12 -2.44 -35.39
CA SER A 175 -4.99 -2.97 -34.32
C SER A 175 -4.37 -3.04 -32.92
N CYS A 176 -3.55 -2.07 -32.52
CA CYS A 176 -3.11 -2.00 -31.12
C CYS A 176 -4.27 -1.46 -30.26
N SER A 177 -5.03 -2.38 -29.64
CA SER A 177 -6.09 -2.05 -28.69
C SER A 177 -5.51 -1.24 -27.52
N SER A 178 -6.30 -0.33 -26.92
CA SER A 178 -5.93 0.37 -25.67
C SER A 178 -5.43 -0.59 -24.59
N ARG A 179 -5.93 -1.83 -24.59
CA ARG A 179 -5.54 -2.92 -23.68
C ARG A 179 -4.12 -3.47 -23.91
N GLU A 180 -3.57 -3.39 -25.12
CA GLU A 180 -2.21 -3.83 -25.43
C GLU A 180 -1.17 -2.78 -25.04
N CYS A 181 -1.47 -1.50 -25.28
CA CYS A 181 -0.67 -0.38 -24.76
C CYS A 181 -0.64 -0.36 -23.23
N TYR A 182 -1.79 -0.59 -22.59
CA TYR A 182 -1.86 -0.66 -21.13
C TYR A 182 -1.09 -1.85 -20.56
N ARG A 183 -1.16 -3.01 -21.23
CA ARG A 183 -0.35 -4.20 -20.93
C ARG A 183 1.14 -3.91 -20.94
N ALA A 184 1.62 -3.21 -21.96
CA ALA A 184 3.02 -2.82 -22.07
C ALA A 184 3.44 -1.79 -21.00
N CYS A 185 2.55 -0.85 -20.66
CA CYS A 185 2.82 0.16 -19.62
C CYS A 185 2.94 -0.45 -18.22
N ILE A 186 2.04 -1.38 -17.84
CA ILE A 186 2.19 -2.17 -16.61
C ILE A 186 3.50 -2.96 -16.60
N ARG A 187 3.86 -3.59 -17.73
CA ARG A 187 5.08 -4.39 -17.84
C ARG A 187 6.33 -3.52 -17.68
N ALA A 188 6.35 -2.33 -18.27
CA ALA A 188 7.42 -1.35 -18.12
C ALA A 188 7.50 -0.76 -16.69
N HIS A 189 6.36 -0.46 -16.06
CA HIS A 189 6.32 0.00 -14.66
C HIS A 189 6.82 -1.08 -13.71
N ARG A 190 6.53 -2.36 -13.97
CA ARG A 190 7.01 -3.49 -13.17
C ARG A 190 8.49 -3.81 -13.41
N ILE A 191 9.04 -3.60 -14.62
CA ILE A 191 10.50 -3.64 -14.85
C ILE A 191 11.19 -2.60 -13.97
N PHE A 192 10.67 -1.36 -13.95
CA PHE A 192 11.16 -0.32 -13.03
C PHE A 192 11.02 -0.72 -11.56
N HIS A 193 9.92 -1.37 -11.16
CA HIS A 193 9.65 -1.74 -9.77
C HIS A 193 10.43 -2.98 -9.28
N ASN A 194 10.74 -3.94 -10.17
CA ASN A 194 11.58 -5.10 -9.84
C ASN A 194 13.08 -4.76 -9.93
N GLU A 195 13.49 -3.82 -10.78
CA GLU A 195 14.91 -3.42 -10.89
C GLU A 195 15.34 -2.36 -9.88
N MET A 196 14.42 -1.55 -9.31
CA MET A 196 14.75 -0.61 -8.22
C MET A 196 14.62 -1.19 -6.81
N CYS A 197 14.27 -2.46 -6.66
CA CYS A 197 14.22 -3.19 -5.38
C CYS A 197 15.24 -4.35 -5.34
N VAL A 198 16.34 -4.22 -6.08
CA VAL A 198 17.57 -5.00 -5.90
C VAL A 198 18.61 -4.12 -5.23
#